data_AF-A0A925RNC8-F1
#
_entry.id   AF-A0A925RNC8-F1
#
_cell.length_a   1.000
_cell.length_b   1.000
_cell.length_c   1.000
_cell.angle_alpha   90.00
_cell.angle_beta   90.00
_cell.angle_gamma   90.00
#
_symmetry.space_group_name_H-M   'P 1'
#
loop_
_entity.id
_entity.type
_entity.pdbx_description
1 polymer ?
#
loop_
_entity_poly.entity_id
_entity_poly.type
_entity_poly.pdbx_seq_one_letter_code
_entity_poly.pdbx_strand_id
1 'polypeptide(L)'
;MMKWRYLVPIPVLAAIVWIGVRTQSGPTPAVAPPVVPGITRVEQAAQHEAANRLAQMAPPAALATGQVGTFSAEEIRAAEDTFRRMVSVRGLITQDKERQLLAQQVLATPTGSALMRAILLDPAFARGAFGAFQAEARFYAGVVLDEVARQGDVGFVVDTAASLAGQLSASAGEPDKGRSEDLVDVVSIISRHVGSQSLLRADSGLLAKLGFAPGMPPSVRSLYVHGIFQGVWKAEGIERAQATAKQLASL
;
A
#
# COMPACT_ATOMS: atom_id res chain seq x y z
N MET A 1 37.09 34.22 26.07
CA MET A 1 37.20 34.89 24.76
C MET A 1 35.87 34.75 24.02
N MET A 2 35.25 35.88 23.64
CA MET A 2 34.05 35.95 22.81
C MET A 2 34.34 35.59 21.35
N LYS A 3 33.34 35.00 20.67
CA LYS A 3 32.78 35.32 19.33
C LYS A 3 31.83 34.17 18.92
N TRP A 4 30.51 34.21 19.13
CA TRP A 4 29.40 34.90 18.43
C TRP A 4 29.19 34.57 16.93
N ARG A 5 27.96 34.09 16.63
CA ARG A 5 27.12 34.15 15.40
C ARG A 5 27.28 33.01 14.35
N TYR A 6 26.24 32.41 13.78
CA TYR A 6 24.91 32.95 13.39
C TYR A 6 23.73 31.97 13.58
N LEU A 7 22.63 32.49 14.14
CA LEU A 7 21.25 32.04 13.96
C LEU A 7 20.68 32.75 12.71
N VAL A 8 19.95 32.04 11.86
CA VAL A 8 19.06 32.65 10.84
C VAL A 8 17.61 32.32 11.23
N PRO A 9 16.76 33.33 11.47
CA PRO A 9 15.36 33.14 11.86
C PRO A 9 14.44 32.87 10.67
N ILE A 10 13.49 31.97 10.86
CA ILE A 10 12.34 31.74 9.96
C ILE A 10 11.31 32.84 10.23
N PRO A 11 10.88 33.63 9.22
CA PRO A 11 9.84 34.62 9.42
C PRO A 11 8.45 33.98 9.44
N VAL A 12 7.78 34.12 10.57
CA VAL A 12 6.33 34.03 10.73
C VAL A 12 5.70 35.26 10.08
N LEU A 13 4.78 35.07 9.14
CA LEU A 13 3.84 36.12 8.73
C LEU A 13 2.42 35.59 8.89
N ALA A 14 1.83 35.95 10.01
CA ALA A 14 0.39 36.03 10.19
C ALA A 14 -0.09 37.36 9.59
N ALA A 15 -1.14 37.32 8.77
CA ALA A 15 -1.94 38.50 8.46
C ALA A 15 -3.41 38.11 8.59
N ILE A 16 -4.02 38.53 9.69
CA ILE A 16 -5.46 38.63 9.88
C ILE A 16 -5.85 40.03 9.44
N VAL A 17 -6.78 40.16 8.50
CA VAL A 17 -7.60 41.39 8.35
C VAL A 17 -9.07 40.98 8.29
N TRP A 18 -9.77 41.44 9.32
CA TRP A 18 -11.21 41.45 9.53
C TRP A 18 -11.86 42.45 8.57
N ILE A 19 -12.87 42.04 7.79
CA ILE A 19 -13.83 42.98 7.19
C ILE A 19 -15.25 42.40 7.33
N GLY A 20 -16.01 43.03 8.23
CA GLY A 20 -17.39 43.48 8.03
C GLY A 20 -18.46 42.47 7.58
N VAL A 21 -19.31 42.08 8.52
CA VAL A 21 -20.66 41.57 8.23
C VAL A 21 -21.48 42.67 7.54
N ARG A 22 -21.98 42.40 6.33
CA ARG A 22 -23.21 43.00 5.81
C ARG A 22 -23.96 41.96 4.97
N THR A 23 -25.18 41.68 5.39
CA THR A 23 -26.15 40.76 4.79
C THR A 23 -26.59 41.24 3.40
N GLN A 24 -26.48 40.38 2.39
CA GLN A 24 -27.40 40.37 1.25
C GLN A 24 -27.42 38.98 0.59
N SER A 25 -28.58 38.32 0.69
CA SER A 25 -28.88 37.03 0.10
C SER A 25 -29.14 37.19 -1.40
N GLY A 26 -28.38 36.48 -2.23
CA GLY A 26 -28.62 36.30 -3.66
C GLY A 26 -27.87 35.05 -4.14
N PRO A 27 -28.42 34.25 -5.08
CA PRO A 27 -27.82 32.99 -5.47
C PRO A 27 -26.61 33.24 -6.36
N THR A 28 -25.40 33.11 -5.82
CA THR A 28 -24.18 33.10 -6.61
C THR A 28 -24.04 31.73 -7.28
N PRO A 29 -23.85 31.65 -8.61
CA PRO A 29 -23.52 30.39 -9.26
C PRO A 29 -22.19 29.87 -8.70
N ALA A 30 -22.14 28.57 -8.39
CA ALA A 30 -20.94 27.90 -7.92
C ALA A 30 -19.85 27.99 -9.01
N VAL A 31 -18.91 28.92 -8.83
CA VAL A 31 -17.69 28.98 -9.64
C VAL A 31 -16.82 27.80 -9.22
N ALA A 32 -16.63 26.85 -10.13
CA ALA A 32 -15.68 25.77 -9.94
C ALA A 32 -14.28 26.35 -9.61
N PRO A 33 -13.53 25.76 -8.66
CA PRO A 33 -12.21 26.28 -8.31
C PRO A 33 -11.31 26.33 -9.57
N PRO A 34 -10.52 27.39 -9.75
CA PRO A 34 -9.66 27.55 -10.92
C PRO A 34 -8.61 26.43 -10.95
N VAL A 35 -8.52 25.74 -12.08
CA VAL A 35 -7.44 24.81 -12.40
C VAL A 35 -6.13 25.61 -12.41
N VAL A 36 -5.26 25.40 -11.43
CA VAL A 36 -3.98 26.11 -11.31
C VAL A 36 -3.04 25.66 -12.44
N PRO A 37 -2.70 26.52 -13.42
CA PRO A 37 -1.99 26.11 -14.65
C PRO A 37 -0.60 25.50 -14.43
N GLY A 38 0.02 25.73 -13.26
CA GLY A 38 1.32 25.17 -12.91
C GLY A 38 1.30 23.67 -12.63
N ILE A 39 0.19 23.14 -12.12
CA ILE A 39 0.09 21.72 -11.72
C ILE A 39 0.09 20.82 -12.97
N THR A 40 -0.62 21.22 -14.02
CA THR A 40 -0.72 20.43 -15.26
C THR A 40 0.62 20.28 -15.99
N ARG A 41 1.49 21.30 -15.96
CA ARG A 41 2.83 21.20 -16.58
C ARG A 41 3.75 20.25 -15.81
N VAL A 42 3.67 20.26 -14.47
CA VAL A 42 4.45 19.35 -13.62
C VAL A 42 3.97 17.91 -13.78
N GLU A 43 2.65 17.70 -13.88
CA GLU A 43 2.08 16.37 -14.17
C GLU A 43 2.52 15.85 -15.56
N GLN A 44 2.52 16.70 -16.59
CA GLN A 44 3.02 16.34 -17.92
C GLN A 44 4.51 15.96 -17.90
N ALA A 45 5.33 16.72 -17.19
CA ALA A 45 6.75 16.40 -17.02
C ALA A 45 6.94 15.06 -16.28
N ALA A 46 6.15 14.80 -15.25
CA ALA A 46 6.16 13.52 -14.54
C ALA A 46 5.77 12.35 -15.46
N GLN A 47 4.75 12.50 -16.31
CA GLN A 47 4.37 11.48 -17.28
C GLN A 47 5.47 11.20 -18.31
N HIS A 48 6.11 12.25 -18.82
CA HIS A 48 7.24 12.09 -19.74
C HIS A 48 8.41 11.35 -19.09
N GLU A 49 8.75 11.71 -17.86
CA GLU A 49 9.79 11.03 -17.07
C GLU A 49 9.43 9.56 -16.81
N ALA A 50 8.19 9.26 -16.44
CA ALA A 50 7.73 7.88 -16.25
C ALA A 50 7.83 7.05 -17.55
N ALA A 51 7.51 7.63 -18.70
CA ALA A 51 7.65 6.97 -20.00
C ALA A 51 9.13 6.70 -20.34
N ASN A 52 10.01 7.69 -20.10
CA ASN A 52 11.44 7.53 -20.32
C ASN A 52 12.04 6.43 -19.43
N ARG A 53 11.66 6.39 -18.15
CA ARG A 53 12.08 5.34 -17.22
C ARG A 53 11.61 3.97 -17.68
N LEU A 54 10.34 3.84 -18.08
CA LEU A 54 9.79 2.57 -18.57
C LEU A 54 10.53 2.08 -19.82
N ALA A 55 10.88 2.98 -20.74
CA ALA A 55 11.63 2.65 -21.94
C ALA A 55 13.07 2.19 -21.65
N GLN A 56 13.65 2.63 -20.53
CA GLN A 56 14.99 2.22 -20.08
C GLN A 56 14.99 0.91 -19.28
N MET A 57 13.82 0.42 -18.84
CA MET A 57 13.74 -0.84 -18.10
C MET A 57 14.00 -2.02 -19.04
N ALA A 58 14.79 -2.99 -18.57
CA ALA A 58 15.00 -4.25 -19.27
C ALA A 58 13.65 -4.91 -19.60
N PRO A 59 13.50 -5.50 -20.80
CA PRO A 59 12.24 -6.14 -21.19
C PRO A 59 11.88 -7.28 -20.21
N PRO A 60 10.57 -7.60 -20.07
CA PRO A 60 10.13 -8.75 -19.28
C PRO A 60 10.88 -10.01 -19.68
N ALA A 61 11.18 -10.87 -18.70
CA ALA A 61 11.77 -12.17 -19.00
C ALA A 61 10.79 -12.98 -19.86
N ALA A 62 11.32 -13.70 -20.85
CA ALA A 62 10.49 -14.59 -21.64
C ALA A 62 9.96 -15.72 -20.75
N LEU A 63 8.65 -15.73 -20.51
CA LEU A 63 7.98 -16.88 -19.92
C LEU A 63 8.05 -18.05 -20.90
N ALA A 64 8.32 -19.25 -20.37
CA ALA A 64 8.15 -20.47 -21.13
C ALA A 64 6.71 -20.51 -21.68
N THR A 65 6.55 -20.88 -22.96
CA THR A 65 5.24 -20.95 -23.61
C THR A 65 4.37 -22.00 -22.91
N GLY A 66 3.32 -21.57 -22.19
CA GLY A 66 2.45 -22.45 -21.41
C GLY A 66 1.70 -21.75 -20.27
N GLN A 67 1.03 -22.54 -19.42
CA GLN A 67 0.48 -22.10 -18.14
C GLN A 67 1.57 -22.14 -17.07
N VAL A 68 1.64 -21.10 -16.24
CA VAL A 68 2.48 -21.10 -15.02
C VAL A 68 1.53 -21.17 -13.84
N GLY A 69 1.39 -22.37 -13.25
CA GLY A 69 0.32 -22.65 -12.30
C GLY A 69 -1.05 -22.60 -12.98
N THR A 70 -1.99 -21.83 -12.41
CA THR A 70 -3.36 -21.66 -12.94
C THR A 70 -3.51 -20.45 -13.87
N PHE A 71 -2.47 -19.65 -14.06
CA PHE A 71 -2.52 -18.41 -14.84
C PHE A 71 -1.85 -18.60 -16.20
N SER A 72 -2.42 -17.97 -17.22
CA SER A 72 -1.82 -17.92 -18.54
C SER A 72 -0.58 -17.02 -18.57
N ALA A 73 0.36 -17.33 -19.47
CA ALA A 73 1.52 -16.46 -19.67
C ALA A 73 1.15 -15.04 -20.13
N GLU A 74 -0.03 -14.85 -20.75
CA GLU A 74 -0.53 -13.53 -21.13
C GLU A 74 -0.99 -12.71 -19.92
N GLU A 75 -1.73 -13.32 -19.00
CA GLU A 75 -2.13 -12.67 -17.75
C GLU A 75 -0.91 -12.25 -16.91
N ILE A 76 0.09 -13.12 -16.80
CA ILE A 76 1.32 -12.81 -16.08
C ILE A 76 2.09 -11.67 -16.74
N ARG A 77 2.22 -11.69 -18.08
CA ARG A 77 2.85 -10.59 -18.84
C ARG A 77 2.12 -9.27 -18.66
N ALA A 78 0.79 -9.27 -18.73
CA ALA A 78 -0.02 -8.07 -18.54
C ALA A 78 0.13 -7.49 -17.11
N ALA A 79 0.20 -8.36 -16.09
CA ALA A 79 0.47 -7.95 -14.72
C ALA A 79 1.90 -7.38 -14.57
N GLU A 80 2.91 -8.06 -15.13
CA GLU A 80 4.30 -7.59 -15.10
C GLU A 80 4.45 -6.21 -15.78
N ASP A 81 3.86 -6.02 -16.96
CA ASP A 81 3.86 -4.73 -17.65
C ASP A 81 3.21 -3.63 -16.80
N THR A 82 2.12 -3.96 -16.12
CA THR A 82 1.44 -3.04 -15.21
C THR A 82 2.32 -2.69 -14.01
N PHE A 83 3.01 -3.67 -13.42
CA PHE A 83 3.95 -3.43 -12.32
C PHE A 83 5.16 -2.62 -12.75
N ARG A 84 5.71 -2.85 -13.95
CA ARG A 84 6.81 -2.06 -14.51
C ARG A 84 6.38 -0.59 -14.68
N ARG A 85 5.13 -0.33 -15.08
CA ARG A 85 4.56 1.03 -15.08
C ARG A 85 4.42 1.61 -13.66
N MET A 86 4.08 0.80 -12.66
CA MET A 86 4.06 1.27 -11.25
C MET A 86 5.47 1.58 -10.71
N VAL A 87 6.52 0.91 -11.22
CA VAL A 87 7.93 1.23 -10.95
C VAL A 87 8.30 2.57 -11.57
N SER A 88 7.95 2.80 -12.83
CA SER A 88 8.43 3.99 -13.54
C SER A 88 7.93 5.29 -12.90
N VAL A 89 6.76 5.26 -12.26
CA VAL A 89 6.17 6.42 -11.56
C VAL A 89 6.72 6.63 -10.14
N ARG A 90 7.64 5.77 -9.67
CA ARG A 90 8.16 5.84 -8.30
C ARG A 90 8.85 7.18 -8.02
N GLY A 91 8.48 7.82 -6.91
CA GLY A 91 9.04 9.11 -6.48
C GLY A 91 8.56 10.31 -7.30
N LEU A 92 7.63 10.12 -8.24
CA LEU A 92 7.02 11.22 -8.98
C LEU A 92 5.79 11.76 -8.22
N ILE A 93 5.43 13.02 -8.46
CA ILE A 93 4.27 13.65 -7.82
C ILE A 93 2.94 12.95 -8.18
N THR A 94 2.89 12.28 -9.33
CA THR A 94 1.71 11.56 -9.82
C THR A 94 1.64 10.11 -9.34
N GLN A 95 2.65 9.62 -8.61
CA GLN A 95 2.82 8.21 -8.24
C GLN A 95 1.54 7.59 -7.67
N ASP A 96 0.93 8.23 -6.67
CA ASP A 96 -0.18 7.61 -5.93
C ASP A 96 -1.43 7.47 -6.82
N LYS A 97 -1.76 8.51 -7.59
CA LYS A 97 -2.86 8.49 -8.56
C LYS A 97 -2.61 7.46 -9.66
N GLU A 98 -1.40 7.43 -10.23
CA GLU A 98 -1.08 6.50 -11.32
C GLU A 98 -1.07 5.05 -10.85
N ARG A 99 -0.49 4.76 -9.67
CA ARG A 99 -0.53 3.42 -9.08
C ARG A 99 -1.95 2.97 -8.78
N GLN A 100 -2.82 3.86 -8.31
CA GLN A 100 -4.23 3.54 -8.10
C GLN A 100 -4.91 3.12 -9.42
N LEU A 101 -4.73 3.90 -10.49
CA LEU A 101 -5.31 3.58 -11.81
C LEU A 101 -4.75 2.27 -12.38
N LEU A 102 -3.45 2.01 -12.19
CA LEU A 102 -2.82 0.77 -12.62
C LEU A 102 -3.30 -0.43 -11.78
N ALA A 103 -3.54 -0.26 -10.48
CA ALA A 103 -4.10 -1.31 -9.64
C ALA A 103 -5.52 -1.66 -10.08
N GLN A 104 -6.34 -0.66 -10.41
CA GLN A 104 -7.67 -0.86 -10.97
C GLN A 104 -7.64 -1.60 -12.32
N GLN A 105 -6.62 -1.35 -13.16
CA GLN A 105 -6.44 -2.12 -14.40
C GLN A 105 -6.19 -3.61 -14.14
N VAL A 106 -5.39 -3.95 -13.13
CA VAL A 106 -5.19 -5.36 -12.72
C VAL A 106 -6.51 -5.96 -12.23
N LEU A 107 -7.24 -5.25 -11.38
CA LEU A 107 -8.51 -5.73 -10.81
C LEU A 107 -9.67 -5.79 -11.80
N ALA A 108 -9.57 -5.11 -12.94
CA ALA A 108 -10.54 -5.24 -14.03
C ALA A 108 -10.47 -6.61 -14.72
N THR A 109 -9.40 -7.38 -14.50
CA THR A 109 -9.27 -8.75 -15.00
C THR A 109 -9.98 -9.74 -14.07
N PRO A 110 -10.65 -10.79 -14.59
CA PRO A 110 -11.38 -11.76 -13.75
C PRO A 110 -10.51 -12.48 -12.71
N THR A 111 -9.21 -12.62 -12.99
CA THR A 111 -8.24 -13.35 -12.15
C THR A 111 -7.32 -12.42 -11.36
N GLY A 112 -7.48 -11.09 -11.47
CA GLY A 112 -6.55 -10.10 -10.92
C GLY A 112 -6.27 -10.28 -9.42
N SER A 113 -7.31 -10.31 -8.59
CA SER A 113 -7.16 -10.52 -7.14
C SER A 113 -6.52 -11.87 -6.81
N ALA A 114 -6.93 -12.94 -7.52
CA ALA A 114 -6.40 -14.28 -7.32
C ALA A 114 -4.91 -14.36 -7.70
N LEU A 115 -4.49 -13.66 -8.76
CA LEU A 115 -3.09 -13.55 -9.17
C LEU A 115 -2.26 -12.83 -8.10
N MET A 116 -2.74 -11.71 -7.54
CA MET A 116 -2.02 -11.01 -6.46
C MET A 116 -1.81 -11.91 -5.24
N ARG A 117 -2.86 -12.66 -4.87
CA ARG A 117 -2.77 -13.64 -3.78
C ARG A 117 -1.75 -14.74 -4.10
N ALA A 118 -1.72 -15.26 -5.33
CA ALA A 118 -0.72 -16.26 -5.74
C ALA A 118 0.71 -15.72 -5.68
N ILE A 119 0.95 -14.48 -6.14
CA ILE A 119 2.26 -13.82 -6.05
C ILE A 119 2.77 -13.77 -4.60
N LEU A 120 1.89 -13.45 -3.65
CA LEU A 120 2.29 -13.35 -2.25
C LEU A 120 2.39 -14.72 -1.55
N LEU A 121 1.48 -15.65 -1.85
CA LEU A 121 1.38 -16.91 -1.11
C LEU A 121 2.29 -18.02 -1.64
N ASP A 122 2.68 -17.99 -2.92
CA ASP A 122 3.52 -19.03 -3.53
C ASP A 122 4.87 -18.44 -4.01
N PRO A 123 5.95 -18.59 -3.23
CA PRO A 123 7.28 -18.12 -3.62
C PRO A 123 7.84 -18.82 -4.86
N ALA A 124 7.44 -20.07 -5.12
CA ALA A 124 7.90 -20.80 -6.31
C ALA A 124 7.21 -20.24 -7.55
N PHE A 125 5.91 -19.95 -7.46
CA PHE A 125 5.18 -19.23 -8.49
C PHE A 125 5.79 -17.85 -8.75
N ALA A 126 6.02 -17.02 -7.72
CA ALA A 126 6.59 -15.69 -7.91
C ALA A 126 7.96 -15.73 -8.62
N ARG A 127 8.83 -16.68 -8.22
CA ARG A 127 10.13 -16.91 -8.90
C ARG A 127 9.96 -17.37 -10.34
N GLY A 128 9.06 -18.31 -10.60
CA GLY A 128 8.84 -18.87 -11.94
C GLY A 128 8.20 -17.86 -12.90
N ALA A 129 7.26 -17.06 -12.40
CA ALA A 129 6.48 -16.10 -13.18
C ALA A 129 7.21 -14.77 -13.40
N PHE A 130 8.00 -14.29 -12.44
CA PHE A 130 8.61 -12.95 -12.51
C PHE A 130 10.14 -12.97 -12.44
N GLY A 131 10.78 -14.12 -12.19
CA GLY A 131 12.22 -14.26 -12.19
C GLY A 131 12.91 -13.27 -11.25
N ALA A 132 13.79 -12.42 -11.81
CA ALA A 132 14.48 -11.37 -11.07
C ALA A 132 13.54 -10.26 -10.56
N PHE A 133 12.38 -10.07 -11.20
CA PHE A 133 11.39 -9.04 -10.86
C PHE A 133 10.39 -9.48 -9.77
N GLN A 134 10.60 -10.67 -9.16
CA GLN A 134 9.67 -11.22 -8.16
C GLN A 134 9.49 -10.32 -6.93
N ALA A 135 10.51 -9.55 -6.53
CA ALA A 135 10.43 -8.71 -5.33
C ALA A 135 9.51 -7.51 -5.58
N GLU A 136 9.68 -6.85 -6.73
CA GLU A 136 8.80 -5.80 -7.21
C GLU A 136 7.37 -6.32 -7.41
N ALA A 137 7.21 -7.50 -8.02
CA ALA A 137 5.89 -8.11 -8.20
C ALA A 137 5.16 -8.30 -6.88
N ARG A 138 5.85 -8.79 -5.82
CA ARG A 138 5.27 -8.93 -4.48
C ARG A 138 4.90 -7.59 -3.85
N PHE A 139 5.78 -6.60 -3.95
CA PHE A 139 5.49 -5.26 -3.47
C PHE A 139 4.24 -4.67 -4.14
N TYR A 140 4.12 -4.76 -5.46
CA TYR A 140 2.95 -4.24 -6.17
C TYR A 140 1.70 -5.10 -6.03
N ALA A 141 1.83 -6.40 -5.77
CA ALA A 141 0.70 -7.21 -5.33
C ALA A 141 0.09 -6.65 -4.05
N GLY A 142 0.91 -6.17 -3.10
CA GLY A 142 0.44 -5.41 -1.93
C GLY A 142 -0.32 -4.13 -2.31
N VAL A 143 0.20 -3.34 -3.25
CA VAL A 143 -0.48 -2.13 -3.76
C VAL A 143 -1.85 -2.46 -4.39
N VAL A 144 -1.96 -3.57 -5.11
CA VAL A 144 -3.22 -4.02 -5.69
C VAL A 144 -4.18 -4.54 -4.60
N LEU A 145 -3.71 -5.28 -3.60
CA LEU A 145 -4.54 -5.70 -2.47
C LEU A 145 -5.05 -4.51 -1.63
N ASP A 146 -4.30 -3.43 -1.56
CA ASP A 146 -4.79 -2.17 -1.00
C ASP A 146 -5.98 -1.61 -1.79
N GLU A 147 -5.94 -1.65 -3.12
CA GLU A 147 -7.10 -1.30 -3.95
C GLU A 147 -8.29 -2.24 -3.74
N VAL A 148 -8.05 -3.56 -3.58
CA VAL A 148 -9.11 -4.52 -3.22
C VAL A 148 -9.81 -4.11 -1.92
N ALA A 149 -9.04 -3.79 -0.87
CA ALA A 149 -9.60 -3.32 0.40
C ALA A 149 -10.37 -2.00 0.24
N ARG A 150 -9.86 -1.07 -0.61
CA ARG A 150 -10.53 0.20 -0.93
C ARG A 150 -11.89 0.03 -1.58
N GLN A 151 -12.03 -0.99 -2.43
CA GLN A 151 -13.27 -1.34 -3.11
C GLN A 151 -14.26 -2.08 -2.19
N GLY A 152 -13.91 -2.27 -0.92
CA GLY A 152 -14.77 -2.84 0.12
C GLY A 152 -14.51 -4.31 0.41
N ASP A 153 -13.62 -4.98 -0.34
CA ASP A 153 -13.30 -6.40 -0.14
C ASP A 153 -12.12 -6.60 0.81
N VAL A 154 -12.26 -6.07 2.03
CA VAL A 154 -11.25 -6.28 3.09
C VAL A 154 -11.18 -7.77 3.49
N GLY A 155 -12.27 -8.52 3.32
CA GLY A 155 -12.33 -9.96 3.61
C GLY A 155 -11.31 -10.76 2.82
N PHE A 156 -11.19 -10.51 1.51
CA PHE A 156 -10.18 -11.15 0.68
C PHE A 156 -8.74 -10.89 1.16
N VAL A 157 -8.47 -9.67 1.62
CA VAL A 157 -7.15 -9.28 2.13
C VAL A 157 -6.87 -9.95 3.48
N VAL A 158 -7.89 -10.07 4.34
CA VAL A 158 -7.83 -10.83 5.61
C VAL A 158 -7.50 -12.29 5.36
N ASP A 159 -8.18 -12.95 4.41
CA ASP A 159 -7.91 -14.36 4.06
C ASP A 159 -6.49 -14.55 3.52
N THR A 160 -5.98 -13.57 2.77
CA THR A 160 -4.61 -13.56 2.27
C THR A 160 -3.60 -13.44 3.41
N ALA A 161 -3.81 -12.51 4.36
CA ALA A 161 -2.96 -12.37 5.55
C ALA A 161 -2.96 -13.63 6.41
N ALA A 162 -4.13 -14.21 6.69
CA ALA A 162 -4.27 -15.42 7.49
C ALA A 162 -3.55 -16.62 6.84
N SER A 163 -3.67 -16.76 5.51
CA SER A 163 -2.95 -17.80 4.76
C SER A 163 -1.43 -17.62 4.87
N LEU A 164 -0.95 -16.38 4.70
CA LEU A 164 0.47 -16.02 4.78
C LEU A 164 1.05 -16.30 6.18
N ALA A 165 0.33 -15.90 7.22
CA ALA A 165 0.71 -16.16 8.60
C ALA A 165 0.67 -17.63 8.98
N GLY A 166 -0.30 -18.40 8.46
CA GLY A 166 -0.36 -19.85 8.64
C GLY A 166 0.88 -20.54 8.06
N GLN A 167 1.28 -20.15 6.84
CA GLN A 167 2.49 -20.68 6.20
C GLN A 167 3.77 -20.31 6.97
N LEU A 168 3.88 -19.07 7.46
CA LEU A 168 5.01 -18.63 8.28
C LEU A 168 5.05 -19.30 9.66
N SER A 169 3.89 -19.57 10.27
CA SER A 169 3.82 -20.24 11.57
C SER A 169 4.16 -21.72 11.46
N ALA A 170 3.90 -22.34 10.29
CA ALA A 170 4.21 -23.73 10.01
C ALA A 170 5.67 -23.97 9.58
N SER A 171 6.39 -22.93 9.15
CA SER A 171 7.80 -23.07 8.78
C SER A 171 8.67 -23.31 10.02
N ALA A 172 9.52 -24.33 9.99
CA ALA A 172 10.49 -24.57 11.04
C ALA A 172 11.62 -23.53 10.95
N GLY A 173 11.71 -22.64 11.95
CA GLY A 173 12.78 -21.65 12.08
C GLY A 173 12.30 -20.19 11.98
N GLU A 174 13.26 -19.29 11.79
CA GLU A 174 12.96 -17.87 11.61
C GLU A 174 12.25 -17.62 10.26
N PRO A 175 11.18 -16.81 10.24
CA PRO A 175 10.50 -16.41 9.01
C PRO A 175 11.45 -15.84 7.96
N ASP A 176 11.26 -16.22 6.70
CA ASP A 176 11.95 -15.57 5.58
C ASP A 176 11.69 -14.06 5.61
N LYS A 177 12.75 -13.26 5.40
CA LYS A 177 12.68 -11.80 5.51
C LYS A 177 11.66 -11.20 4.54
N GLY A 178 11.71 -11.60 3.27
CA GLY A 178 10.80 -11.08 2.27
C GLY A 178 9.35 -11.45 2.61
N ARG A 179 9.12 -12.68 3.10
CA ARG A 179 7.78 -13.14 3.50
C ARG A 179 7.25 -12.45 4.75
N SER A 180 8.17 -12.07 5.64
CA SER A 180 7.85 -11.26 6.81
C SER A 180 7.39 -9.86 6.42
N GLU A 181 8.08 -9.25 5.45
CA GLU A 181 7.70 -7.94 4.89
C GLU A 181 6.31 -8.00 4.22
N ASP A 182 6.03 -9.04 3.43
CA ASP A 182 4.69 -9.23 2.84
C ASP A 182 3.60 -9.29 3.92
N LEU A 183 3.83 -10.02 5.02
CA LEU A 183 2.83 -10.13 6.09
C LEU A 183 2.59 -8.78 6.77
N VAL A 184 3.67 -8.05 7.07
CA VAL A 184 3.60 -6.71 7.62
C VAL A 184 2.79 -5.79 6.71
N ASP A 185 3.07 -5.80 5.41
CA ASP A 185 2.40 -4.95 4.43
C ASP A 185 0.90 -5.27 4.31
N VAL A 186 0.54 -6.56 4.20
CA VAL A 186 -0.87 -6.96 4.11
C VAL A 186 -1.64 -6.64 5.40
N VAL A 187 -1.05 -6.87 6.57
CA VAL A 187 -1.67 -6.51 7.86
C VAL A 187 -1.80 -5.00 8.03
N SER A 188 -0.83 -4.23 7.54
CA SER A 188 -0.86 -2.76 7.50
C SER A 188 -1.98 -2.23 6.62
N ILE A 189 -2.21 -2.86 5.45
CA ILE A 189 -3.35 -2.56 4.57
C ILE A 189 -4.66 -2.74 5.33
N ILE A 190 -4.87 -3.91 5.93
CA ILE A 190 -6.12 -4.23 6.64
C ILE A 190 -6.36 -3.23 7.75
N SER A 191 -5.35 -3.00 8.58
CA SER A 191 -5.45 -2.15 9.78
C SER A 191 -5.76 -0.70 9.45
N ARG A 192 -5.24 -0.18 8.33
CA ARG A 192 -5.58 1.16 7.83
C ARG A 192 -7.04 1.28 7.40
N HIS A 193 -7.62 0.23 6.81
CA HIS A 193 -9.00 0.26 6.30
C HIS A 193 -10.05 -0.04 7.37
N VAL A 194 -9.74 -0.90 8.36
CA VAL A 194 -10.70 -1.25 9.42
C VAL A 194 -10.64 -0.32 10.63
N GLY A 195 -9.49 0.33 10.86
CA GLY A 195 -9.20 1.13 12.03
C GLY A 195 -8.98 0.35 13.33
N SER A 196 -8.37 1.02 14.31
CA SER A 196 -8.00 0.44 15.61
C SER A 196 -9.18 -0.08 16.42
N GLN A 197 -10.33 0.61 16.37
CA GLN A 197 -11.53 0.24 17.12
C GLN A 197 -12.06 -1.13 16.67
N SER A 198 -12.11 -1.38 15.36
CA SER A 198 -12.60 -2.64 14.80
C SER A 198 -11.66 -3.81 15.13
N LEU A 199 -10.35 -3.56 15.16
CA LEU A 199 -9.34 -4.56 15.53
C LEU A 199 -9.48 -5.01 16.99
N LEU A 200 -9.73 -4.06 17.90
CA LEU A 200 -9.71 -4.31 19.35
C LEU A 200 -11.07 -4.71 19.94
N ARG A 201 -12.15 -4.56 19.16
CA ARG A 201 -13.49 -4.99 19.56
C ARG A 201 -13.58 -6.51 19.66
N ALA A 202 -13.84 -7.02 20.87
CA ALA A 202 -13.91 -8.46 21.13
C ALA A 202 -14.99 -9.17 20.29
N ASP A 203 -16.08 -8.49 19.96
CA ASP A 203 -17.19 -8.98 19.15
C ASP A 203 -16.91 -8.99 17.64
N SER A 204 -15.88 -8.28 17.16
CA SER A 204 -15.57 -8.23 15.73
C SER A 204 -15.01 -9.55 15.20
N GLY A 205 -14.35 -10.33 16.06
CA GLY A 205 -13.62 -11.54 15.69
C GLY A 205 -12.51 -11.31 14.65
N LEU A 206 -12.14 -10.06 14.35
CA LEU A 206 -11.27 -9.73 13.22
C LEU A 206 -9.84 -10.23 13.45
N LEU A 207 -9.29 -10.06 14.66
CA LEU A 207 -7.98 -10.61 15.02
C LEU A 207 -7.95 -12.14 14.87
N ALA A 208 -9.03 -12.82 15.28
CA ALA A 208 -9.13 -14.26 15.12
C ALA A 208 -9.20 -14.68 13.64
N LYS A 209 -9.99 -13.96 12.81
CA LYS A 209 -10.06 -14.19 11.35
C LYS A 209 -8.73 -13.93 10.66
N LEU A 210 -7.98 -12.95 11.14
CA LEU A 210 -6.62 -12.66 10.70
C LEU A 210 -5.63 -13.76 11.08
N GLY A 211 -5.99 -14.71 11.95
CA GLY A 211 -5.08 -15.73 12.46
C GLY A 211 -4.21 -15.25 13.63
N PHE A 212 -4.51 -14.09 14.22
CA PHE A 212 -3.83 -13.60 15.42
C PHE A 212 -4.37 -14.35 16.64
N ALA A 213 -3.56 -15.28 17.17
CA ALA A 213 -3.95 -16.18 18.25
C ALA A 213 -2.88 -16.23 19.36
N PRO A 214 -3.26 -16.50 20.62
CA PRO A 214 -2.31 -16.51 21.74
C PRO A 214 -1.15 -17.51 21.58
N GLY A 215 -1.38 -18.63 20.90
CA GLY A 215 -0.38 -19.70 20.69
C GLY A 215 0.53 -19.53 19.46
N MET A 216 0.45 -18.39 18.76
CA MET A 216 1.27 -18.18 17.56
C MET A 216 2.75 -17.96 17.90
N PRO A 217 3.69 -18.31 17.00
CA PRO A 217 5.12 -18.07 17.24
C PRO A 217 5.43 -16.59 17.53
N PRO A 218 6.31 -16.26 18.49
CA PRO A 218 6.62 -14.87 18.85
C PRO A 218 7.13 -14.02 17.67
N SER A 219 7.91 -14.63 16.77
CA SER A 219 8.42 -13.97 15.55
C SER A 219 7.26 -13.52 14.65
N VAL A 220 6.30 -14.39 14.36
CA VAL A 220 5.10 -14.06 13.56
C VAL A 220 4.20 -13.06 14.29
N ARG A 221 4.06 -13.19 15.62
CA ARG A 221 3.28 -12.25 16.44
C ARG A 221 3.81 -10.81 16.33
N SER A 222 5.14 -10.66 16.36
CA SER A 222 5.80 -9.36 16.20
C SER A 222 5.46 -8.70 14.85
N LEU A 223 5.38 -9.49 13.77
CA LEU A 223 5.01 -8.99 12.44
C LEU A 223 3.60 -8.42 12.42
N TYR A 224 2.63 -9.07 13.08
CA TYR A 224 1.27 -8.52 13.20
C TYR A 224 1.25 -7.21 13.97
N VAL A 225 1.91 -7.15 15.11
CA VAL A 225 1.95 -5.92 15.92
C VAL A 225 2.57 -4.78 15.10
N HIS A 226 3.63 -5.07 14.34
CA HIS A 226 4.28 -4.08 13.48
C HIS A 226 3.38 -3.63 12.32
N GLY A 227 2.75 -4.57 11.61
CA GLY A 227 1.81 -4.25 10.54
C GLY A 227 0.61 -3.44 11.03
N ILE A 228 0.00 -3.85 12.16
CA ILE A 228 -1.12 -3.13 12.77
C ILE A 228 -0.70 -1.72 13.17
N PHE A 229 0.45 -1.58 13.81
CA PHE A 229 0.99 -0.27 14.17
C PHE A 229 1.14 0.63 12.94
N GLN A 230 1.75 0.15 11.86
CA GLN A 230 1.93 0.95 10.65
C GLN A 230 0.59 1.35 10.02
N GLY A 231 -0.37 0.42 9.93
CA GLY A 231 -1.67 0.69 9.35
C GLY A 231 -2.48 1.71 10.14
N VAL A 232 -2.54 1.53 11.47
CA VAL A 232 -3.22 2.47 12.38
C VAL A 232 -2.51 3.82 12.38
N TRP A 233 -1.17 3.87 12.31
CA TRP A 233 -0.46 5.14 12.25
C TRP A 233 -0.83 5.94 11.00
N LYS A 234 -0.87 5.27 9.84
CA LYS A 234 -1.28 5.91 8.57
C LYS A 234 -2.73 6.41 8.59
N ALA A 235 -3.63 5.72 9.29
CA ALA A 235 -5.05 6.07 9.34
C ALA A 235 -5.43 7.06 10.45
N GLU A 236 -4.86 6.90 11.64
CA GLU A 236 -5.35 7.50 12.89
C GLU A 236 -4.24 8.24 13.67
N GLY A 237 -3.00 8.23 13.19
CA GLY A 237 -1.88 8.91 13.83
C GLY A 237 -1.12 8.07 14.88
N ILE A 238 0.01 8.62 15.32
CA ILE A 238 1.04 7.88 16.08
C ILE A 238 0.58 7.46 17.48
N GLU A 239 -0.14 8.33 18.19
CA GLU A 239 -0.60 8.06 19.56
C GLU A 239 -1.55 6.85 19.60
N ARG A 240 -2.43 6.80 18.60
CA ARG A 240 -3.43 5.73 18.48
C ARG A 240 -2.79 4.40 18.07
N ALA A 241 -1.80 4.44 17.19
CA ALA A 241 -1.00 3.28 16.82
C ALA A 241 -0.25 2.70 18.03
N GLN A 242 0.39 3.55 18.84
CA GLN A 242 1.09 3.12 20.05
C GLN A 242 0.15 2.50 21.08
N ALA A 243 -1.02 3.11 21.31
CA ALA A 243 -2.02 2.57 22.24
C ALA A 243 -2.53 1.19 21.78
N THR A 244 -2.81 1.04 20.48
CA THR A 244 -3.28 -0.21 19.88
C THR A 244 -2.22 -1.31 19.99
N ALA A 245 -0.97 -1.02 19.66
CA ALA A 245 0.14 -1.99 19.75
C ALA A 245 0.37 -2.47 21.20
N LYS A 246 0.29 -1.57 22.19
CA LYS A 246 0.41 -1.93 23.62
C LYS A 246 -0.69 -2.89 24.06
N GLN A 247 -1.92 -2.65 23.63
CA GLN A 247 -3.05 -3.54 23.97
C GLN A 247 -2.88 -4.92 23.31
N LEU A 248 -2.47 -4.98 22.03
CA LEU A 248 -2.21 -6.24 21.34
C LEU A 248 -1.07 -7.05 21.97
N ALA A 249 -0.07 -6.38 22.54
CA ALA A 249 1.02 -7.05 23.26
C ALA A 249 0.55 -7.74 24.56
N SER A 250 -0.60 -7.33 25.11
CA SER A 250 -1.17 -7.90 26.33
C SER A 250 -2.15 -9.07 26.13
N LEU A 251 -2.50 -9.38 24.87
CA LEU A 251 -3.40 -10.49 24.49
C LEU A 251 -2.72 -11.86 24.45
#